data_AF-A0A1I2RL07-F1
#
_entry.id   AF-A0A1I2RL07-F1
#
_cell.length_a   1.000
_cell.length_b   1.000
_cell.length_c   1.000
_cell.angle_alpha   90.00
_cell.angle_beta   90.00
_cell.angle_gamma   90.00
#
_symmetry.space_group_name_H-M   'P 1'
#
loop_
_entity.id
_entity.type
_entity.pdbx_description
1 polymer ?
#
loop_
_entity_poly.entity_id
_entity_poly.type
_entity_poly.pdbx_seq_one_letter_code
_entity_poly.pdbx_strand_id
1 'polypeptide(L)'
;MYRRTHAASHFGKKVVIDGLKFDSMKEASFYQLYLKPSGYQFTTQERFTLLETFPLELVKLRQTVYKSDFVVYDKNGSIKHVYDVKNGYTEYAIDPKSKLKFSLFARKYGVPVEVVVMRKNYFNVAILGTTKKVKPVPMVNIDYDWQDIIR
;
A
#
# COMPACT_ATOMS: atom_id res chain seq x y z
N MET A 1 10.53 13.50 37.89
CA MET A 1 9.63 13.83 36.76
C MET A 1 10.26 13.34 35.47
N TYR A 2 9.77 12.24 34.89
CA TYR A 2 10.34 11.68 33.66
C TYR A 2 9.76 12.43 32.45
N ARG A 3 10.59 13.19 31.75
CA ARG A 3 10.21 13.95 30.57
C ARG A 3 9.99 12.94 29.42
N ARG A 4 8.73 12.69 29.04
CA ARG A 4 8.40 11.95 27.83
C ARG A 4 8.94 12.73 26.63
N THR A 5 10.04 12.27 26.05
CA THR A 5 10.48 12.72 24.74
C THR A 5 9.46 12.22 23.73
N HIS A 6 8.64 13.13 23.18
CA HIS A 6 7.85 12.82 22.00
C HIS A 6 8.84 12.46 20.89
N ALA A 7 8.82 11.21 20.43
CA ALA A 7 9.47 10.85 19.18
C ALA A 7 8.95 11.83 18.12
N ALA A 8 9.85 12.57 17.48
CA ALA A 8 9.50 13.48 16.41
C ALA A 8 8.69 12.70 15.38
N SER A 9 7.44 13.11 15.21
CA SER A 9 6.48 12.58 14.25
C SER A 9 7.10 12.66 12.86
N HIS A 10 7.79 11.59 12.43
CA HIS A 10 8.53 11.50 11.16
C HIS A 10 7.59 11.36 9.95
N PHE A 11 6.40 11.97 10.03
CA PHE A 11 5.38 11.91 9.00
C PHE A 11 5.78 12.85 7.87
N GLY A 12 5.73 12.33 6.65
CA GLY A 12 5.99 13.12 5.45
C GLY A 12 5.09 14.36 5.39
N LYS A 13 5.57 15.39 4.69
CA LYS A 13 4.74 16.56 4.39
C LYS A 13 3.54 16.09 3.58
N LYS A 14 2.34 16.27 4.13
CA LYS A 14 1.09 15.98 3.42
C LYS A 14 0.97 16.86 2.19
N VAL A 15 0.46 16.28 1.11
CA VAL A 15 0.37 16.93 -0.20
C VAL A 15 -1.07 16.86 -0.67
N VAL A 16 -1.55 17.94 -1.29
CA VAL A 16 -2.89 18.00 -1.88
C VAL A 16 -2.74 18.33 -3.36
N ILE A 17 -3.25 17.46 -4.23
CA ILE A 17 -3.24 17.63 -5.70
C ILE A 17 -4.59 17.17 -6.23
N ASP A 18 -5.22 17.96 -7.09
CA ASP A 18 -6.54 17.64 -7.69
C ASP A 18 -7.63 17.32 -6.64
N GLY A 19 -7.53 17.92 -5.43
CA GLY A 19 -8.42 17.66 -4.30
C GLY A 19 -8.12 16.38 -3.50
N LEU A 20 -7.20 15.53 -3.97
CA LEU A 20 -6.77 14.30 -3.30
C LEU A 20 -5.67 14.61 -2.27
N LYS A 21 -5.73 13.94 -1.11
CA LYS A 21 -4.75 14.09 -0.02
C LYS A 21 -3.80 12.90 0.02
N PHE A 22 -2.51 13.17 -0.02
CA PHE A 22 -1.43 12.19 0.05
C PHE A 22 -0.62 12.39 1.34
N ASP A 23 -0.17 11.29 1.93
CA ASP A 23 0.66 11.32 3.13
C ASP A 23 2.14 11.57 2.79
N SER A 24 2.51 11.55 1.49
CA SER A 24 3.86 11.89 1.01
C SER A 24 3.90 12.46 -0.42
N MET A 25 5.00 13.15 -0.76
CA MET A 25 5.30 13.57 -2.13
C MET A 25 5.45 12.40 -3.10
N LYS A 26 5.88 11.21 -2.63
CA LYS A 26 6.08 10.04 -3.51
C LYS A 26 4.76 9.42 -3.94
N GLU A 27 3.79 9.33 -3.04
CA GLU A 27 2.42 8.96 -3.39
C GLU A 27 1.85 9.94 -4.42
N ALA A 28 2.02 11.25 -4.17
CA ALA A 28 1.56 12.28 -5.10
C ALA A 28 2.22 12.16 -6.49
N SER A 29 3.53 11.88 -6.55
CA SER A 29 4.23 11.64 -7.82
C SER A 29 3.77 10.35 -8.51
N PHE A 30 3.53 9.27 -7.76
CA PHE A 30 3.01 8.02 -8.34
C PHE A 30 1.61 8.25 -8.95
N TYR A 31 0.76 8.99 -8.24
CA TYR A 31 -0.54 9.42 -8.74
C TYR A 31 -0.42 10.19 -10.06
N GLN A 32 0.40 11.26 -10.08
CA GLN A 32 0.52 12.13 -11.26
C GLN A 32 1.11 11.42 -12.48
N LEU A 33 2.10 10.54 -12.27
CA LEU A 33 2.85 9.92 -13.36
C LEU A 33 2.18 8.64 -13.90
N TYR A 34 1.49 7.87 -13.04
CA TYR A 34 1.01 6.54 -13.42
C TYR A 34 -0.49 6.36 -13.27
N LEU A 35 -1.13 6.86 -12.20
CA LEU A 35 -2.58 6.64 -12.01
C LEU A 35 -3.44 7.62 -12.80
N LYS A 36 -3.17 8.92 -12.68
CA LYS A 36 -3.92 9.98 -13.37
C LYS A 36 -3.99 9.77 -14.90
N PRO A 37 -2.89 9.45 -15.61
CA PRO A 37 -2.95 9.23 -17.06
C PRO A 37 -3.46 7.84 -17.47
N SER A 38 -3.64 6.89 -16.54
CA SER A 38 -3.96 5.50 -16.89
C SER A 38 -5.38 5.27 -17.39
N GLY A 39 -6.32 6.16 -17.04
CA GLY A 39 -7.74 6.00 -17.35
C GLY A 39 -8.48 4.95 -16.51
N TYR A 40 -7.84 4.27 -15.56
CA TYR A 40 -8.53 3.37 -14.63
C TYR A 40 -9.28 4.15 -13.55
N GLN A 41 -10.35 3.54 -13.03
CA GLN A 41 -10.94 3.99 -11.78
C GLN A 41 -10.03 3.62 -10.62
N PHE A 42 -9.86 4.54 -9.68
CA PHE A 42 -9.06 4.30 -8.48
C PHE A 42 -9.62 5.07 -7.29
N THR A 43 -9.31 4.59 -6.10
CA THR A 43 -9.49 5.29 -4.83
C THR A 43 -8.13 5.56 -4.20
N THR A 44 -8.08 6.57 -3.34
CA THR A 44 -6.89 6.89 -2.55
C THR A 44 -7.19 6.67 -1.08
N GLN A 45 -6.21 6.18 -0.31
CA GLN A 45 -6.28 6.18 1.15
C GLN A 45 -7.46 5.34 1.70
N GLU A 46 -7.88 4.31 0.96
CA GLU A 46 -9.01 3.43 1.28
C GLU A 46 -8.70 2.53 2.48
N ARG A 47 -9.72 2.27 3.30
CA ARG A 47 -9.60 1.54 4.57
C ARG A 47 -10.28 0.18 4.46
N PHE A 48 -9.48 -0.87 4.69
CA PHE A 48 -9.93 -2.25 4.71
C PHE A 48 -9.88 -2.82 6.13
N THR A 49 -11.04 -3.25 6.65
CA THR A 49 -11.10 -4.00 7.90
C THR A 49 -10.65 -5.43 7.64
N LEU A 50 -9.47 -5.78 8.12
CA LEU A 50 -8.85 -7.11 7.94
C LEU A 50 -9.30 -8.10 9.02
N LEU A 51 -9.48 -7.61 10.23
CA LEU A 51 -10.04 -8.35 11.35
C LEU A 51 -11.08 -7.46 12.02
N GLU A 52 -12.29 -7.97 12.16
CA GLU A 52 -13.36 -7.23 12.83
C GLU A 52 -13.10 -7.12 14.33
N THR A 53 -13.85 -6.23 14.97
CA THR A 53 -13.82 -6.17 16.43
C THR A 53 -14.64 -7.33 16.96
N PHE A 54 -14.03 -8.27 17.67
CA PHE A 54 -14.73 -9.42 18.23
C PHE A 54 -14.63 -9.45 19.76
N PRO A 55 -15.72 -9.84 20.45
CA PRO A 55 -15.69 -10.05 21.89
C PRO A 55 -14.99 -11.38 22.23
N LEU A 56 -14.26 -11.35 23.33
CA LEU A 56 -13.92 -12.50 24.17
C LEU A 56 -14.71 -12.36 25.47
N GLU A 57 -14.78 -13.42 26.27
CA GLU A 57 -15.63 -13.49 27.48
C GLU A 57 -15.52 -12.25 28.39
N LEU A 58 -14.32 -11.73 28.60
CA LEU A 58 -14.06 -10.60 29.51
C LEU A 58 -13.61 -9.32 28.81
N VAL A 59 -13.25 -9.36 27.52
CA VAL A 59 -12.61 -8.24 26.82
C VAL A 59 -13.03 -8.19 25.35
N LYS A 60 -13.02 -7.00 24.75
CA LYS A 60 -13.25 -6.84 23.31
C LYS A 60 -11.91 -6.55 22.61
N LEU A 61 -11.55 -7.36 21.62
CA LEU A 61 -10.35 -7.11 20.83
C LEU A 61 -10.66 -6.12 19.70
N ARG A 62 -9.81 -5.10 19.56
CA ARG A 62 -9.97 -4.04 18.56
C ARG A 62 -9.78 -4.59 17.15
N GLN A 63 -10.59 -4.09 16.21
CA GLN A 63 -10.38 -4.33 14.79
C GLN A 63 -8.95 -4.02 14.31
N THR A 64 -8.50 -4.79 13.32
CA THR A 64 -7.28 -4.49 12.56
C THR A 64 -7.68 -3.91 11.22
N VAL A 65 -7.26 -2.66 10.97
CA VAL A 65 -7.50 -1.95 9.71
C VAL A 65 -6.19 -1.77 8.95
N TYR A 66 -6.25 -2.02 7.66
CA TYR A 66 -5.25 -1.61 6.68
C TYR A 66 -5.75 -0.41 5.89
N LYS A 67 -4.87 0.56 5.63
CA LYS A 67 -5.16 1.74 4.83
C LYS A 67 -4.18 1.68 3.65
N SER A 68 -4.68 1.45 2.44
CA SER A 68 -3.85 1.44 1.23
C SER A 68 -3.52 2.86 0.80
N ASP A 69 -2.48 3.06 -0.01
CA ASP A 69 -2.26 4.36 -0.64
C ASP A 69 -3.19 4.50 -1.84
N PHE A 70 -3.29 3.45 -2.66
CA PHE A 70 -4.16 3.41 -3.84
C PHE A 70 -4.80 2.05 -4.04
N VAL A 71 -6.03 2.06 -4.55
CA VAL A 71 -6.74 0.87 -5.05
C VAL A 71 -7.15 1.19 -6.47
N VAL A 72 -6.79 0.33 -7.42
CA VAL A 72 -7.15 0.46 -8.84
C VAL A 72 -8.14 -0.63 -9.19
N TYR A 73 -9.19 -0.28 -9.91
CA TYR A 73 -10.26 -1.20 -10.31
C TYR A 73 -10.20 -1.49 -11.79
N ASP A 74 -10.55 -2.71 -12.17
CA ASP A 74 -10.76 -3.08 -13.56
C ASP A 74 -12.10 -2.51 -14.10
N LYS A 75 -12.40 -2.78 -15.37
CA LYS A 75 -13.64 -2.34 -16.02
C LYS A 75 -14.90 -2.95 -15.40
N ASN A 76 -14.78 -4.04 -14.66
CA ASN A 76 -15.88 -4.73 -13.99
C ASN A 76 -16.06 -4.25 -12.54
N GLY A 77 -15.22 -3.33 -12.06
CA GLY A 77 -15.23 -2.84 -10.68
C GLY A 77 -14.52 -3.78 -9.68
N SER A 78 -13.83 -4.82 -10.15
CA SER A 78 -13.01 -5.68 -9.30
C SER A 78 -11.66 -5.02 -9.01
N ILE A 79 -11.07 -5.31 -7.84
CA ILE A 79 -9.74 -4.80 -7.49
C ILE A 79 -8.70 -5.40 -8.44
N LYS A 80 -8.07 -4.53 -9.22
CA LYS A 80 -6.97 -4.87 -10.15
C LYS A 80 -5.61 -4.76 -9.47
N HIS A 81 -5.37 -3.63 -8.79
CA HIS A 81 -4.11 -3.37 -8.09
C HIS A 81 -4.38 -2.73 -6.73
N VAL A 82 -3.50 -3.02 -5.77
CA VAL A 82 -3.47 -2.33 -4.47
C VAL A 82 -2.05 -1.90 -4.20
N TYR A 83 -1.79 -0.60 -4.31
CA TYR A 83 -0.45 -0.05 -4.19
C TYR A 83 -0.18 0.52 -2.80
N ASP A 84 1.02 0.24 -2.32
CA ASP A 84 1.59 0.78 -1.09
C ASP A 84 2.97 1.38 -1.41
N VAL A 85 3.07 2.71 -1.39
CA VAL A 85 4.24 3.45 -1.86
C VAL A 85 5.26 3.58 -0.73
N LYS A 86 6.49 3.14 -0.99
CA LYS A 86 7.58 3.09 -0.02
C LYS A 86 8.86 3.75 -0.53
N ASN A 87 9.74 4.06 0.41
CA ASN A 87 11.04 4.67 0.12
C ASN A 87 12.07 3.64 -0.41
N GLY A 88 11.88 2.36 -0.11
CA GLY A 88 12.76 1.27 -0.48
C GLY A 88 12.22 -0.07 0.01
N TYR A 89 12.97 -1.14 -0.26
CA TYR A 89 12.62 -2.51 0.13
C TYR A 89 13.39 -3.03 1.36
N THR A 90 14.14 -2.15 2.02
CA THR A 90 14.88 -2.52 3.24
C THR A 90 13.92 -2.75 4.40
N GLU A 91 14.33 -3.52 5.40
CA GLU A 91 13.52 -3.75 6.60
C GLU A 91 13.21 -2.45 7.36
N TYR A 92 14.10 -1.45 7.29
CA TYR A 92 13.83 -0.10 7.82
C TYR A 92 12.70 0.64 7.07
N ALA A 93 12.50 0.33 5.79
CA ALA A 93 11.45 0.95 4.98
C ALA A 93 10.11 0.20 5.06
N ILE A 94 10.12 -1.06 5.50
CA ILE A 94 8.94 -1.92 5.59
C ILE A 94 8.79 -2.47 7.01
N ASP A 95 7.83 -1.91 7.74
CA ASP A 95 7.43 -2.41 9.06
C ASP A 95 6.95 -3.88 8.97
N PRO A 96 7.47 -4.81 9.80
CA PRO A 96 6.94 -6.16 9.92
C PRO A 96 5.42 -6.22 10.11
N LYS A 97 4.81 -5.25 10.80
CA LYS A 97 3.35 -5.15 10.96
C LYS A 97 2.65 -4.92 9.63
N SER A 98 3.25 -4.18 8.71
CA SER A 98 2.72 -3.97 7.36
C SER A 98 2.73 -5.27 6.57
N LYS A 99 3.82 -6.07 6.66
CA LYS A 99 3.89 -7.39 6.00
C LYS A 99 2.74 -8.30 6.44
N LEU A 100 2.45 -8.37 7.74
CA LEU A 100 1.33 -9.16 8.25
C LEU A 100 -0.02 -8.66 7.73
N LYS A 101 -0.23 -7.34 7.68
CA LYS A 101 -1.44 -6.75 7.11
C LYS A 101 -1.59 -7.06 5.63
N PHE A 102 -0.51 -7.04 4.86
CA PHE A 102 -0.52 -7.41 3.44
C PHE A 102 -0.93 -8.87 3.25
N SER A 103 -0.39 -9.79 4.07
CA SER A 103 -0.80 -11.19 4.04
C SER A 103 -2.28 -11.40 4.41
N LEU A 104 -2.77 -10.70 5.44
CA LEU A 104 -4.18 -10.75 5.83
C LEU A 104 -5.10 -10.15 4.76
N PHE A 105 -4.68 -9.06 4.12
CA PHE A 105 -5.39 -8.46 3.00
C PHE A 105 -5.46 -9.43 1.83
N ALA A 106 -4.34 -10.00 1.41
CA ALA A 106 -4.29 -10.97 0.33
C ALA A 106 -5.16 -12.20 0.59
N ARG A 107 -5.15 -12.71 1.82
CA ARG A 107 -6.04 -13.81 2.24
C ARG A 107 -7.52 -13.45 2.11
N LYS A 108 -7.90 -12.20 2.43
CA LYS A 108 -9.31 -11.77 2.45
C LYS A 108 -9.84 -11.40 1.06
N TYR A 109 -9.03 -10.77 0.22
CA TYR A 109 -9.47 -10.22 -1.07
C TYR A 109 -8.95 -10.98 -2.29
N GLY A 110 -8.05 -11.96 -2.11
CA GLY A 110 -7.51 -12.76 -3.22
C GLY A 110 -6.49 -12.03 -4.10
N VAL A 111 -6.13 -10.80 -3.74
CA VAL A 111 -5.15 -9.95 -4.46
C VAL A 111 -4.06 -9.47 -3.49
N PRO A 112 -2.77 -9.50 -3.88
CA PRO A 112 -1.69 -9.03 -3.03
C PRO A 112 -1.68 -7.51 -2.91
N VAL A 113 -0.97 -7.02 -1.88
CA VAL A 113 -0.53 -5.61 -1.84
C VAL A 113 0.82 -5.50 -2.55
N GLU A 114 0.88 -4.59 -3.51
CA GLU A 114 2.02 -4.31 -4.36
C GLU A 114 2.81 -3.14 -3.79
N VAL A 115 4.01 -3.43 -3.27
CA VAL A 115 4.88 -2.41 -2.70
C VAL A 115 5.63 -1.72 -3.82
N VAL A 116 5.39 -0.42 -3.95
CA VAL A 116 5.93 0.41 -5.03
C VAL A 116 7.07 1.27 -4.51
N VAL A 117 8.18 1.28 -5.24
CA VAL A 117 9.30 2.19 -4.98
C VAL A 117 9.62 2.98 -6.24
N MET A 118 9.37 4.28 -6.18
CA MET A 118 9.58 5.24 -7.27
C MET A 118 11.05 5.30 -7.72
N ARG A 119 11.25 5.42 -9.03
CA ARG A 119 12.51 5.75 -9.71
C ARG A 119 12.26 6.89 -10.70
N LYS A 120 13.31 7.36 -11.38
CA LYS A 120 13.24 8.55 -12.24
C LYS A 120 12.24 8.39 -13.41
N ASN A 121 12.24 7.21 -14.06
CA ASN A 121 11.48 6.95 -15.30
C ASN A 121 10.58 5.70 -15.22
N TYR A 122 10.57 5.02 -14.09
CA TYR A 122 9.83 3.80 -13.86
C TYR A 122 9.55 3.67 -12.35
N PHE A 123 8.83 2.66 -11.94
CA PHE A 123 8.75 2.26 -10.54
C PHE A 123 9.09 0.79 -10.42
N ASN A 124 9.73 0.42 -9.33
CA ASN A 124 9.84 -0.99 -9.00
C ASN A 124 8.57 -1.40 -8.25
N VAL A 125 8.07 -2.60 -8.53
CA VAL A 125 7.02 -3.25 -7.76
C VAL A 125 7.52 -4.56 -7.18
N ALA A 126 7.15 -4.88 -5.94
CA ALA A 126 7.39 -6.18 -5.35
C ALA A 126 6.22 -6.60 -4.46
N ILE A 127 5.93 -7.89 -4.44
CA ILE A 127 4.98 -8.48 -3.49
C ILE A 127 5.78 -9.00 -2.30
N LEU A 128 5.44 -8.53 -1.11
CA LEU A 128 6.11 -8.92 0.13
C LEU A 128 5.36 -10.03 0.85
N GLY A 129 6.07 -10.80 1.68
CA GLY A 129 5.48 -11.88 2.46
C GLY A 129 5.26 -13.18 1.68
N THR A 130 5.81 -13.28 0.46
CA THR A 130 5.86 -14.52 -0.32
C THR A 130 6.93 -15.47 0.24
N THR A 131 6.68 -16.77 0.14
CA THR A 131 7.67 -17.81 0.52
C THR A 131 8.85 -17.86 -0.45
N LYS A 132 8.59 -17.67 -1.76
CA LYS A 132 9.61 -17.48 -2.79
C LYS A 132 10.08 -16.02 -2.74
N LYS A 133 11.40 -15.78 -2.72
CA LYS A 133 11.95 -14.44 -2.88
C LYS A 133 11.67 -13.94 -4.30
N VAL A 134 10.72 -13.02 -4.43
CA VAL A 134 10.44 -12.31 -5.69
C VAL A 134 11.30 -11.06 -5.71
N LYS A 135 12.08 -10.88 -6.79
CA LYS A 135 12.87 -9.66 -6.96
C LYS A 135 11.94 -8.52 -7.38
N PRO A 136 12.21 -7.27 -6.98
CA PRO A 136 11.44 -6.13 -7.49
C PRO A 136 11.53 -6.06 -9.02
N VAL A 137 10.38 -5.90 -9.67
CA VAL A 137 10.25 -5.82 -11.14
C VAL A 137 10.05 -4.34 -11.53
N PRO A 138 10.80 -3.82 -12.51
CA PRO A 138 10.58 -2.46 -13.01
C PRO A 138 9.32 -2.42 -13.89
N MET A 139 8.45 -1.46 -13.63
CA MET A 139 7.22 -1.19 -14.37
C MET A 139 7.18 0.27 -14.82
N VAL A 140 6.66 0.51 -16.04
CA VAL A 140 6.55 1.85 -16.65
C VAL A 140 5.12 2.35 -16.74
N ASN A 141 4.14 1.47 -16.50
CA ASN A 141 2.71 1.78 -16.44
C ASN A 141 2.03 0.81 -15.46
N ILE A 142 0.71 0.89 -15.34
CA ILE A 142 -0.12 0.00 -14.50
C ILE A 142 -0.92 -1.02 -15.32
N ASP A 143 -0.58 -1.18 -16.60
CA ASP A 143 -1.26 -2.09 -17.54
C ASP A 143 -0.63 -3.49 -17.48
N TYR A 144 -0.60 -4.08 -16.29
CA TYR A 144 -0.09 -5.44 -16.06
C TYR A 144 -1.01 -6.21 -15.12
N ASP A 145 -0.78 -7.52 -14.95
CA ASP A 145 -1.39 -8.30 -13.88
C ASP A 145 -0.35 -8.54 -12.78
N TRP A 146 -0.76 -8.47 -11.51
CA TRP A 146 0.16 -8.72 -10.39
C TRP A 146 0.78 -10.12 -10.46
N GLN A 147 0.12 -11.09 -11.10
CA GLN A 147 0.63 -12.43 -11.34
C GLN A 147 1.90 -12.43 -12.20
N ASP A 148 2.06 -11.45 -13.09
CA ASP A 148 3.23 -11.31 -13.94
C ASP A 148 4.48 -10.93 -13.15
N ILE A 149 4.33 -10.41 -11.92
CA ILE A 149 5.45 -10.09 -11.01
C ILE A 149 6.09 -11.37 -10.45
N ILE A 150 5.32 -12.47 -10.33
CA ILE A 150 5.76 -13.70 -9.64
C ILE A 150 6.40 -14.71 -10.59
N ARG A 151 6.04 -14.66 -11.87
CA ARG A 151 6.53 -15.57 -12.92
C ARG A 151 8.03 -15.40 -13.12
#